data_AF-A0A150QCA5-F1
#
_entry.id   AF-A0A150QCA5-F1
#
_cell.length_a   1.000
_cell.length_b   1.000
_cell.length_c   1.000
_cell.angle_alpha   90.00
_cell.angle_beta   90.00
_cell.angle_gamma   90.00
#
_symmetry.space_group_name_H-M   'P 1'
#
loop_
_entity.id
_entity.type
_entity.pdbx_description
1 polymer ?
#
loop_
_entity_poly.entity_id
_entity_poly.type
_entity_poly.pdbx_seq_one_letter_code
_entity_poly.pdbx_strand_id
1 'polypeptide(L)'
;MQRIPEDVLDRIEREHAQGITSSDILELFATHGIKFSEATLRKYVQLGLLPRSVRVGRKGKHQGSQGMYPATVVRQVQRIKEMMAQDYTIEEIQREFLFVRGDIEELERAMTKVFNALRDAAKDRRSETSGRAIAQDLASAESLARELVAKLSLIEERLMAQARLTKQAASS
;
A
#
# COMPACT_ATOMS: atom_id res chain seq x y z
N MET A 1 2.86 17.11 16.46
CA MET A 1 3.81 16.32 15.65
C MET A 1 3.77 16.83 14.21
N GLN A 2 4.91 16.93 13.51
CA GLN A 2 4.92 17.27 12.08
C GLN A 2 4.32 16.13 11.25
N ARG A 3 3.55 16.47 10.21
CA ARG A 3 2.89 15.50 9.33
C ARG A 3 2.95 15.97 7.87
N ILE A 4 2.96 15.00 6.96
CA ILE A 4 2.77 15.22 5.53
C ILE A 4 1.26 15.42 5.29
N PRO A 5 0.85 16.48 4.58
CA PRO A 5 -0.55 16.70 4.21
C PRO A 5 -1.14 15.55 3.36
N GLU A 6 -2.44 15.30 3.50
CA GLU A 6 -3.14 14.21 2.78
C GLU A 6 -3.08 14.37 1.25
N ASP A 7 -3.24 15.59 0.75
CA ASP A 7 -3.15 15.91 -0.68
C ASP A 7 -1.75 15.62 -1.25
N VAL A 8 -0.71 15.77 -0.42
CA VAL A 8 0.66 15.44 -0.78
C VAL A 8 0.85 13.91 -0.82
N LEU A 9 0.32 13.18 0.16
CA LEU A 9 0.33 11.71 0.16
C LEU A 9 -0.37 11.15 -1.08
N ASP A 10 -1.57 11.63 -1.39
CA ASP A 10 -2.35 11.22 -2.56
C ASP A 10 -1.61 11.53 -3.87
N ARG A 11 -0.88 12.65 -3.93
CA ARG A 11 -0.06 13.00 -5.09
C ARG A 11 1.11 12.02 -5.26
N ILE A 12 1.85 11.74 -4.18
CA ILE A 12 3.00 10.82 -4.20
C ILE A 12 2.57 9.42 -4.61
N GLU A 13 1.44 8.95 -4.09
CA GLU A 13 0.90 7.63 -4.43
C GLU A 13 0.55 7.51 -5.92
N ARG A 14 0.05 8.59 -6.52
CA ARG A 14 -0.20 8.66 -7.97
C ARG A 14 1.08 8.76 -8.79
N GLU A 15 2.01 9.63 -8.40
CA GLU A 15 3.26 9.88 -9.13
C GLU A 15 4.20 8.66 -9.08
N HIS A 16 4.21 7.93 -7.97
CA HIS A 16 5.04 6.76 -7.73
C HIS A 16 4.24 5.44 -7.81
N ALA A 17 3.29 5.34 -8.76
CA ALA A 17 2.47 4.14 -8.93
C ALA A 17 3.28 2.85 -9.19
N GLN A 18 4.51 2.97 -9.72
CA GLN A 18 5.43 1.85 -9.96
C GLN A 18 6.37 1.55 -8.78
N GLY A 19 6.25 2.33 -7.70
CA GLY A 19 7.07 2.25 -6.51
C GLY A 19 7.99 3.46 -6.35
N ILE A 20 8.50 3.58 -5.13
CA ILE A 20 9.36 4.65 -4.65
C ILE A 20 10.64 4.05 -4.04
N THR A 21 11.77 4.73 -4.21
CA THR A 21 13.06 4.24 -3.69
C THR A 21 13.20 4.57 -2.21
N SER A 22 14.09 3.86 -1.48
CA SER A 22 14.31 4.23 -0.07
C SER A 22 14.87 5.64 0.08
N SER A 23 15.75 6.10 -0.82
CA SER A 23 16.27 7.46 -0.79
C SER A 23 15.16 8.51 -0.94
N ASP A 24 14.22 8.31 -1.88
CA ASP A 24 13.14 9.27 -2.11
C ASP A 24 12.17 9.31 -0.93
N ILE A 25 11.90 8.16 -0.29
CA ILE A 25 11.11 8.12 0.97
C ILE A 25 11.79 8.97 2.04
N LEU A 26 13.10 8.78 2.25
CA LEU A 26 13.85 9.52 3.28
C LEU A 26 13.90 11.02 2.99
N GLU A 27 14.14 11.40 1.74
CA GLU A 27 14.17 12.80 1.30
C GLU A 27 12.81 13.47 1.47
N LEU A 28 11.72 12.77 1.15
CA LEU A 28 10.37 13.27 1.38
C LEU A 28 10.14 13.58 2.86
N PHE A 29 10.44 12.63 3.75
CA PHE A 29 10.29 12.87 5.19
C PHE A 29 11.18 14.02 5.68
N ALA A 30 12.42 14.11 5.19
CA ALA A 30 13.34 15.20 5.52
C ALA A 30 12.80 16.57 5.07
N THR A 31 12.24 16.66 3.86
CA THR A 31 11.62 17.88 3.30
C THR A 31 10.47 18.39 4.16
N HIS A 32 9.73 17.47 4.80
CA HIS A 32 8.66 17.79 5.74
C HIS A 32 9.11 17.94 7.21
N GLY A 33 10.43 17.95 7.47
CA GLY A 33 11.02 18.09 8.81
C GLY A 33 10.93 16.84 9.69
N ILE A 34 10.39 15.74 9.17
CA ILE A 34 10.08 14.55 9.93
C ILE A 34 11.31 13.63 9.97
N LYS A 35 11.89 13.42 11.17
CA LYS A 35 13.07 12.55 11.35
C LYS A 35 12.77 11.09 10.98
N PHE A 36 13.24 10.61 9.84
CA PHE A 36 13.13 9.22 9.43
C PHE A 36 14.44 8.77 8.80
N SER A 37 14.90 7.56 9.12
CA SER A 37 16.21 7.05 8.70
C SER A 37 16.09 5.71 8.00
N GLU A 38 17.09 5.37 7.18
CA GLU A 38 17.21 4.06 6.54
C GLU A 38 17.20 2.92 7.58
N ALA A 39 17.80 3.14 8.75
CA ALA A 39 17.79 2.18 9.84
C ALA A 39 16.37 1.97 10.41
N THR A 40 15.59 3.04 10.57
CA THR A 40 14.19 2.96 11.00
C THR A 40 13.33 2.25 9.96
N LEU A 41 13.47 2.60 8.68
CA LEU A 41 12.79 1.93 7.57
C LEU A 41 13.07 0.42 7.60
N ARG A 42 14.35 0.04 7.67
CA ARG A 42 14.77 -1.36 7.76
C ARG A 42 14.18 -2.05 8.99
N LYS A 43 14.19 -1.39 10.15
CA LYS A 43 13.63 -1.94 11.38
C LYS A 43 12.13 -2.17 11.25
N TYR A 44 11.38 -1.22 10.69
CA TYR A 44 9.94 -1.40 10.45
C TYR A 44 9.68 -2.55 9.48
N VAL A 45 10.43 -2.67 8.38
CA VAL A 45 10.31 -3.83 7.47
C VAL A 45 10.62 -5.16 8.17
N GLN A 46 11.67 -5.23 8.99
CA GLN A 46 12.01 -6.44 9.75
C GLN A 46 10.94 -6.84 10.77
N LEU A 47 10.29 -5.83 11.34
CA LEU A 47 9.15 -5.97 12.25
C LEU A 47 7.83 -6.25 11.50
N GLY A 48 7.87 -6.38 10.18
CA GLY A 48 6.70 -6.55 9.32
C GLY A 48 5.95 -5.25 9.04
N LEU A 49 6.23 -4.13 9.74
CA LEU A 49 5.37 -2.92 9.81
C LEU A 49 5.22 -2.19 8.48
N LEU A 50 6.08 -2.53 7.54
CA LEU A 50 6.08 -2.03 6.18
C LEU A 50 6.36 -3.21 5.23
N PRO A 51 5.83 -3.17 4.00
CA PRO A 51 6.13 -4.15 2.98
C PRO A 51 7.64 -4.18 2.65
N ARG A 52 8.11 -5.34 2.18
CA ARG A 52 9.48 -5.49 1.67
C ARG A 52 9.61 -4.80 0.31
N SER A 53 10.81 -4.30 -0.01
CA SER A 53 11.08 -3.78 -1.34
C SER A 53 11.14 -4.88 -2.39
N VAL A 54 10.62 -4.58 -3.58
CA VAL A 54 10.70 -5.43 -4.77
C VAL A 54 11.87 -4.95 -5.62
N ARG A 55 12.71 -5.88 -6.08
CA ARG A 55 13.83 -5.54 -6.96
C ARG A 55 13.33 -5.42 -8.41
N VAL A 56 13.47 -4.23 -8.98
CA VAL A 56 13.18 -3.97 -10.40
C VAL A 56 14.48 -3.76 -11.17
N GLY A 57 14.58 -4.34 -12.37
CA GLY A 57 15.71 -4.11 -13.26
C GLY A 57 15.64 -2.69 -13.82
N ARG A 58 16.76 -1.96 -13.84
CA ARG A 58 16.83 -0.68 -14.55
C ARG A 58 16.98 -0.93 -16.06
N LYS A 59 16.25 -0.18 -16.88
CA LYS A 59 16.33 -0.29 -18.34
C LYS A 59 17.74 0.07 -18.83
N GLY A 60 18.46 -0.89 -19.39
CA GLY A 60 19.83 -0.73 -19.93
C GLY A 60 20.74 -1.92 -19.61
N LYS A 61 21.68 -2.25 -20.50
CA LYS A 61 22.47 -3.50 -20.49
C LYS A 61 23.34 -3.72 -19.22
N HIS A 62 23.56 -2.68 -18.39
CA HIS A 62 24.43 -2.71 -17.21
C HIS A 62 23.91 -1.90 -16.01
N GLN A 63 22.62 -1.54 -15.99
CA GLN A 63 22.06 -0.78 -14.87
C GLN A 63 21.48 -1.81 -13.89
N GLY A 64 22.13 -2.02 -12.74
CA GLY A 64 21.76 -3.03 -11.75
C GLY A 64 20.30 -2.94 -11.28
N SER A 65 19.87 -3.93 -10.49
CA SER A 65 18.53 -3.91 -9.89
C SER A 65 18.44 -2.91 -8.72
N GLN A 66 17.33 -2.19 -8.64
CA GLN A 66 17.02 -1.28 -7.54
C GLN A 66 15.83 -1.79 -6.74
N GLY A 67 15.87 -1.63 -5.42
CA GLY A 67 14.73 -1.92 -4.55
C GLY A 67 13.70 -0.80 -4.61
N MET A 68 12.45 -1.16 -4.89
CA MET A 68 11.30 -0.26 -4.91
C MET A 68 10.30 -0.69 -3.84
N TYR A 69 9.84 0.27 -3.05
CA TYR A 69 8.74 0.10 -2.12
C TYR A 69 7.44 0.57 -2.77
N PRO A 70 6.27 0.05 -2.36
CA PRO A 70 5.01 0.72 -2.66
C PRO A 70 5.02 2.17 -2.14
N ALA A 71 4.46 3.11 -2.91
CA ALA A 71 4.41 4.52 -2.50
C ALA A 71 3.63 4.74 -1.19
N THR A 72 2.70 3.84 -0.88
CA THR A 72 1.88 3.86 0.33
C THR A 72 2.69 3.63 1.62
N VAL A 73 3.95 3.19 1.51
CA VAL A 73 4.92 3.15 2.63
C VAL A 73 5.05 4.52 3.31
N VAL A 74 4.97 5.62 2.56
CA VAL A 74 5.03 6.97 3.15
C VAL A 74 3.88 7.19 4.13
N ARG A 75 2.65 6.89 3.70
CA ARG A 75 1.44 7.00 4.54
C ARG A 75 1.52 6.07 5.74
N GLN A 76 1.99 4.85 5.55
CA GLN A 76 2.17 3.87 6.64
C GLN A 76 3.20 4.35 7.67
N VAL A 77 4.35 4.89 7.24
CA VAL A 77 5.36 5.45 8.16
C VAL A 77 4.80 6.63 8.96
N GLN A 78 4.06 7.54 8.33
CA GLN A 78 3.38 8.62 9.03
C GLN A 78 2.42 8.07 10.09
N ARG A 79 1.62 7.06 9.73
CA ARG A 79 0.66 6.43 10.64
C ARG A 79 1.34 5.75 11.84
N ILE A 80 2.44 5.04 11.61
CA ILE A 80 3.24 4.44 12.70
C ILE A 80 3.71 5.53 13.66
N LYS A 81 4.24 6.64 13.13
CA LYS A 81 4.68 7.77 13.97
C LYS A 81 3.56 8.43 14.76
N GLU A 82 2.38 8.56 14.17
CA GLU A 82 1.20 9.08 14.86
C GLU A 82 0.82 8.20 16.04
N MET A 83 0.86 6.89 15.89
CA MET A 83 0.55 5.96 16.97
C MET A 83 1.66 5.95 18.04
N MET A 84 2.93 6.02 17.65
CA MET A 84 4.02 6.18 18.62
C MET A 84 3.89 7.48 19.43
N ALA A 85 3.41 8.56 18.81
CA ALA A 85 3.13 9.82 19.52
C ALA A 85 1.86 9.78 20.40
N GLN A 86 1.06 8.71 20.27
CA GLN A 86 -0.10 8.39 21.10
C GLN A 86 0.23 7.28 22.12
N ASP A 87 1.52 7.14 22.46
CA ASP A 87 2.03 6.18 23.46
C ASP A 87 1.78 4.70 23.14
N TYR A 88 1.56 4.37 21.87
CA TYR A 88 1.54 2.98 21.43
C TYR A 88 2.97 2.42 21.36
N THR A 89 3.17 1.24 21.95
CA THR A 89 4.43 0.50 21.75
C THR A 89 4.51 -0.07 20.35
N ILE A 90 5.72 -0.40 19.89
CA ILE A 90 5.91 -1.05 18.59
C ILE A 90 5.13 -2.37 18.51
N GLU A 91 5.08 -3.12 19.61
CA GLU A 91 4.37 -4.40 19.71
C GLU A 91 2.85 -4.21 19.63
N GLU A 92 2.32 -3.14 20.25
CA GLU A 92 0.92 -2.76 20.12
C GLU A 92 0.60 -2.34 18.67
N ILE A 93 1.47 -1.54 18.05
CA ILE A 93 1.32 -1.13 16.64
C ILE A 93 1.33 -2.34 15.70
N GLN A 94 2.17 -3.34 15.96
CA GLN A 94 2.17 -4.59 15.19
C GLN A 94 0.86 -5.37 15.36
N ARG A 95 0.27 -5.36 16.57
CA ARG A 95 -1.00 -6.04 16.85
C ARG A 95 -2.20 -5.30 16.27
N GLU A 96 -2.14 -3.98 16.17
CA GLU A 96 -3.19 -3.13 15.59
C GLU A 96 -3.14 -3.06 14.06
N PHE A 97 -2.89 -4.17 13.37
CA PHE A 97 -3.26 -4.43 11.96
C PHE A 97 -2.79 -3.48 10.83
N LEU A 98 -1.80 -2.62 11.03
CA LEU A 98 -1.25 -1.78 9.94
C LEU A 98 -0.81 -2.55 8.68
N PHE A 99 -0.44 -3.83 8.83
CA PHE A 99 0.00 -4.66 7.69
C PHE A 99 -1.12 -4.90 6.68
N VAL A 100 -2.36 -5.06 7.15
CA VAL A 100 -3.48 -5.48 6.31
C VAL A 100 -3.81 -4.44 5.25
N ARG A 101 -3.65 -3.14 5.56
CA ARG A 101 -3.88 -2.07 4.58
C ARG A 101 -2.91 -2.16 3.39
N GLY A 102 -1.62 -2.34 3.67
CA GLY A 102 -0.63 -2.52 2.61
C GLY A 102 -0.89 -3.76 1.76
N ASP A 103 -1.27 -4.86 2.41
CA ASP A 103 -1.60 -6.12 1.74
C ASP A 103 -2.88 -6.01 0.89
N ILE A 104 -3.91 -5.28 1.36
CA ILE A 104 -5.12 -5.00 0.60
C ILE A 104 -4.80 -4.17 -0.65
N GLU A 105 -3.98 -3.13 -0.52
CA GLU A 105 -3.55 -2.31 -1.67
C GLU A 105 -2.69 -3.12 -2.66
N GLU A 106 -1.81 -3.99 -2.16
CA GLU A 106 -1.02 -4.87 -3.01
C GLU A 106 -1.90 -5.88 -3.74
N LEU A 107 -2.89 -6.45 -3.05
CA LEU A 107 -3.91 -7.31 -3.64
C LEU A 107 -4.67 -6.57 -4.75
N GLU A 108 -5.14 -5.34 -4.50
CA GLU A 108 -5.84 -4.53 -5.50
C GLU A 108 -4.98 -4.26 -6.74
N ARG A 109 -3.71 -3.90 -6.55
CA ARG A 109 -2.74 -3.72 -7.65
C ARG A 109 -2.53 -5.02 -8.44
N ALA A 110 -2.39 -6.14 -7.75
CA ALA A 110 -2.20 -7.44 -8.37
C ALA A 110 -3.43 -7.86 -9.18
N MET A 111 -4.64 -7.69 -8.63
CA MET A 111 -5.89 -7.97 -9.32
C MET A 111 -6.05 -7.11 -10.57
N THR A 112 -5.77 -5.80 -10.46
CA THR A 112 -5.79 -4.87 -11.61
C THR A 112 -4.86 -5.33 -12.73
N LYS A 113 -3.64 -5.77 -12.39
CA LYS A 113 -2.68 -6.30 -13.36
C LYS A 113 -3.21 -7.55 -14.06
N VAL A 114 -3.83 -8.47 -13.32
CA VAL A 114 -4.44 -9.69 -13.88
C VAL A 114 -5.59 -9.36 -14.82
N PHE A 115 -6.53 -8.49 -14.41
CA PHE A 115 -7.65 -8.10 -15.26
C PHE A 115 -7.20 -7.41 -16.55
N ASN A 116 -6.18 -6.56 -16.49
CA ASN A 116 -5.63 -5.92 -17.69
C ASN A 116 -5.02 -6.95 -18.65
N ALA A 117 -4.24 -7.91 -18.15
CA ALA A 117 -3.66 -8.97 -18.98
C ALA A 117 -4.72 -9.85 -19.65
N LEU A 118 -5.77 -10.22 -18.90
CA LEU A 118 -6.90 -11.00 -19.44
C LEU A 118 -7.68 -10.21 -20.48
N ARG A 119 -7.91 -8.92 -20.24
CA ARG A 119 -8.60 -8.02 -21.19
C ARG A 119 -7.80 -7.88 -22.48
N ASP A 120 -6.48 -7.75 -22.40
CA ASP A 120 -5.62 -7.68 -23.57
C ASP A 120 -5.65 -8.98 -24.38
N ALA A 121 -5.56 -10.14 -23.72
CA ALA A 121 -5.70 -11.44 -24.39
C ALA A 121 -7.09 -11.66 -25.03
N ALA A 122 -8.14 -11.05 -24.47
CA ALA A 122 -9.50 -11.14 -24.99
C ALA A 122 -9.78 -10.17 -26.15
N LYS A 123 -8.98 -9.11 -26.35
CA LYS A 123 -9.19 -8.11 -27.43
C LYS A 123 -9.18 -8.75 -28.81
N ASP A 124 -8.32 -9.72 -29.03
CA ASP A 124 -8.15 -10.40 -30.33
C ASP A 124 -9.34 -11.30 -30.71
N ARG A 125 -10.27 -11.55 -29.77
CA ARG A 125 -11.44 -12.43 -29.97
C ARG A 125 -12.78 -11.70 -29.90
N ARG A 126 -12.78 -10.36 -29.82
CA ARG A 126 -13.98 -9.53 -29.53
C ARG A 126 -15.12 -9.61 -30.55
N SER A 127 -14.84 -9.97 -31.80
CA SER A 127 -15.86 -10.09 -32.86
C SER A 127 -16.71 -11.35 -32.74
N GLU A 128 -16.27 -12.34 -31.96
CA GLU A 128 -16.97 -13.61 -31.76
C GLU A 128 -17.94 -13.52 -30.58
N THR A 129 -19.05 -14.27 -30.64
CA THR A 129 -20.00 -14.40 -29.53
C THR A 129 -19.29 -14.81 -28.24
N SER A 130 -18.31 -15.70 -28.33
CA SER A 130 -17.46 -16.13 -27.23
C SER A 130 -16.63 -14.98 -26.64
N GLY A 131 -16.13 -14.05 -27.46
CA GLY A 131 -15.40 -12.87 -26.99
C GLY A 131 -16.25 -11.88 -26.20
N ARG A 132 -17.54 -11.74 -26.57
CA ARG A 132 -18.49 -10.91 -25.81
C ARG A 132 -18.84 -11.52 -24.46
N ALA A 133 -19.07 -12.83 -24.40
CA ALA A 133 -19.30 -13.55 -23.15
C ALA A 133 -18.09 -13.41 -22.19
N ILE A 134 -16.87 -13.63 -22.69
CA ILE A 134 -15.63 -13.45 -21.90
C ILE A 134 -15.51 -12.01 -21.38
N ALA A 135 -15.86 -11.01 -22.19
CA ALA A 135 -15.81 -9.61 -21.75
C ALA A 135 -16.82 -9.31 -20.62
N GLN A 136 -18.02 -9.90 -20.68
CA GLN A 136 -19.04 -9.77 -19.62
C GLN A 136 -18.60 -10.48 -18.33
N ASP A 137 -18.03 -11.67 -18.44
CA ASP A 137 -17.51 -12.42 -17.29
C ASP A 137 -16.36 -11.67 -16.61
N LEU A 138 -15.43 -11.11 -17.40
CA LEU A 138 -14.34 -10.27 -16.89
C LEU A 138 -14.86 -9.03 -16.16
N ALA A 139 -15.87 -8.35 -16.72
CA ALA A 139 -16.47 -7.18 -16.07
C ALA A 139 -17.15 -7.55 -14.74
N SER A 140 -17.86 -8.69 -14.71
CA SER A 140 -18.52 -9.19 -13.50
C SER A 140 -17.50 -9.56 -12.43
N ALA A 141 -16.42 -10.27 -12.81
CA ALA A 141 -15.34 -10.62 -11.90
C ALA A 141 -14.59 -9.39 -11.36
N GLU A 142 -14.37 -8.36 -12.19
CA GLU A 142 -13.77 -7.10 -11.74
C GLU A 142 -14.66 -6.37 -10.73
N SER A 143 -15.99 -6.40 -10.91
CA SER A 143 -16.92 -5.84 -9.93
C SER A 143 -16.86 -6.57 -8.58
N LEU A 144 -16.85 -7.90 -8.60
CA LEU A 144 -16.74 -8.71 -7.38
C LEU A 144 -15.41 -8.49 -6.66
N ALA A 145 -14.32 -8.34 -7.42
CA ALA A 145 -13.00 -8.01 -6.88
C ALA A 145 -13.00 -6.68 -6.12
N ARG A 146 -13.57 -5.63 -6.74
CA ARG A 146 -13.70 -4.30 -6.12
C ARG A 146 -14.54 -4.36 -4.85
N GLU A 147 -15.63 -5.13 -4.85
CA GLU A 147 -16.46 -5.31 -3.67
C GLU A 147 -15.71 -6.03 -2.53
N LEU A 148 -14.92 -7.05 -2.84
CA LEU A 148 -14.08 -7.75 -1.86
C LEU A 148 -13.06 -6.79 -1.23
N VAL A 149 -12.32 -6.05 -2.05
CA VAL A 149 -11.33 -5.05 -1.58
C VAL A 149 -12.01 -4.04 -0.66
N ALA A 150 -13.15 -3.47 -1.08
CA ALA A 150 -13.91 -2.53 -0.26
C ALA A 150 -14.37 -3.12 1.09
N LYS A 151 -14.83 -4.37 1.09
CA LYS A 151 -15.19 -5.08 2.34
C LYS A 151 -14.00 -5.28 3.25
N LEU A 152 -12.85 -5.68 2.71
CA LEU A 152 -11.62 -5.87 3.48
C LEU A 152 -11.15 -4.55 4.10
N SER A 153 -11.15 -3.46 3.34
CA SER A 153 -10.82 -2.12 3.85
C SER A 153 -11.75 -1.69 4.98
N LEU A 154 -13.05 -1.92 4.84
CA LEU A 154 -14.04 -1.55 5.86
C LEU A 154 -13.92 -2.40 7.13
N ILE A 155 -13.54 -3.68 7.01
CA ILE A 155 -13.21 -4.54 8.15
C ILE A 155 -11.96 -4.01 8.86
N GLU A 156 -10.92 -3.66 8.11
CA GLU A 156 -9.69 -3.06 8.64
C GLU A 156 -10.00 -1.77 9.42
N GLU A 157 -10.77 -0.85 8.85
CA GLU A 157 -11.15 0.40 9.51
C GLU A 157 -11.92 0.17 10.81
N ARG A 158 -12.84 -0.80 10.83
CA ARG A 158 -13.60 -1.15 12.04
C ARG A 158 -12.72 -1.73 13.13
N LEU A 159 -11.80 -2.64 12.78
CA LEU A 159 -10.86 -3.22 13.73
C LEU A 159 -9.95 -2.14 14.32
N MET A 160 -9.45 -1.22 13.49
CA MET A 160 -8.65 -0.07 13.93
C MET A 160 -9.43 0.85 14.88
N ALA A 161 -10.70 1.13 14.58
CA ALA A 161 -11.53 1.97 15.44
C ALA A 161 -11.78 1.32 16.80
N GLN A 162 -12.06 0.01 16.85
CA GLN A 162 -12.26 -0.72 18.11
C GLN A 162 -11.01 -0.77 18.98
N ALA A 163 -9.84 -0.97 18.36
CA ALA A 163 -8.59 -1.04 19.09
C ALA A 163 -8.23 0.31 19.76
N ARG A 164 -8.44 1.43 19.04
CA ARG A 164 -8.34 2.80 19.61
C ARG A 164 -9.29 3.04 20.77
N LEU A 165 -10.56 2.65 20.65
CA LEU A 165 -11.55 2.81 21.73
C LEU A 165 -11.15 2.02 22.97
N THR A 166 -10.65 0.81 22.79
CA THR A 166 -10.19 -0.05 23.89
C THR A 166 -9.00 0.57 24.62
N LYS A 167 -8.04 1.15 23.89
CA LYS A 167 -6.88 1.84 24.47
C LYS A 167 -7.30 3.10 25.23
N GLN A 168 -8.18 3.92 24.67
CA GLN A 168 -8.71 5.13 25.33
C GLN A 168 -9.43 4.82 26.64
N ALA A 169 -10.21 3.74 26.67
CA ALA A 169 -10.88 3.26 27.87
C ALA A 169 -9.88 2.73 28.93
N ALA A 170 -8.77 2.12 28.50
CA ALA A 170 -7.72 1.64 29.40
C ALA A 170 -6.79 2.74 29.93
N SER A 171 -6.74 3.90 29.25
CA SER A 171 -5.95 5.07 29.64
C SER A 171 -6.75 6.15 30.40
N SER A 172 -8.05 5.92 30.63
CA SER A 172 -8.94 6.79 31.41
C SER A 172 -9.11 6.26 32.83
#